data_AF-A0A210PJZ4-F1
#
_entry.id   AF-A0A210PJZ4-F1
#
_cell.length_a   1.000
_cell.length_b   1.000
_cell.length_c   1.000
_cell.angle_alpha   90.00
_cell.angle_beta   90.00
_cell.angle_gamma   90.00
#
_symmetry.space_group_name_H-M   'P 1'
#
loop_
_entity.id
_entity.type
_entity.pdbx_description
1 polymer ?
#
loop_
_entity_poly.entity_id
_entity_poly.type
_entity_poly.pdbx_seq_one_letter_code
_entity_poly.pdbx_strand_id
1 'polypeptide(L)'
;MADSKKRKRSLDDIKPRKKKKETKTLKDHASEKKETKTLYHHTTREAARQILKTGQIKESTDREKDAAYGPGTYLTGLGPGRSRSEIARNNFDGYKNRLADQKMKEGKTEVAIAVDVPKNQFFKAKSDRNIYVAKGDVSIEDKNPSVYVRDKSGKARLYKPKK
;
A
#
# COMPACT_ATOMS: atom_id res chain seq x y z
N MET A 1 8.37 68.22 38.62
CA MET A 1 9.54 68.61 37.80
C MET A 1 10.70 67.67 38.13
N ALA A 2 11.51 67.37 37.11
CA ALA A 2 12.70 66.49 37.08
C ALA A 2 12.45 64.97 37.03
N ASP A 3 13.14 64.17 36.23
CA ASP A 3 13.82 64.37 34.95
C ASP A 3 14.05 62.93 34.44
N SER A 4 13.40 62.52 33.35
CA SER A 4 13.60 61.20 32.76
C SER A 4 14.71 61.31 31.72
N LYS A 5 15.92 60.84 32.06
CA LYS A 5 17.05 60.80 31.14
C LYS A 5 17.83 59.48 31.20
N LYS A 6 17.76 58.79 30.06
CA LYS A 6 18.72 57.84 29.46
C LYS A 6 18.80 56.47 30.16
N ARG A 7 18.98 55.34 29.46
CA ARG A 7 19.86 55.10 28.31
C ARG A 7 19.28 54.03 27.37
N LYS A 8 19.25 54.33 26.07
CA LYS A 8 19.15 53.35 24.97
C LYS A 8 20.36 52.41 25.09
N ARG A 9 20.13 51.09 25.14
CA ARG A 9 21.21 50.10 24.89
C ARG A 9 21.35 49.97 23.38
N SER A 10 22.57 50.19 22.89
CA SER A 10 22.95 50.04 21.49
C SER A 10 22.94 48.56 21.10
N LEU A 11 22.72 48.29 19.80
CA LEU A 11 22.74 46.96 19.20
C LEU A 11 24.15 46.34 19.11
N ASP A 12 25.17 47.07 19.57
CA ASP A 12 26.59 46.69 19.46
C ASP A 12 27.09 45.77 20.59
N ASP A 13 26.24 45.45 21.58
CA ASP A 13 26.59 44.56 22.72
C ASP A 13 26.26 43.07 22.47
N ILE A 14 25.82 42.69 21.26
CA ILE A 14 25.56 41.29 20.92
C ILE A 14 26.87 40.62 20.45
N LYS A 15 27.62 40.05 21.41
CA LYS A 15 28.76 39.19 21.08
C LYS A 15 28.29 37.94 20.30
N PRO A 16 28.95 37.56 19.19
CA PRO A 16 28.59 36.37 18.43
C PRO A 16 28.83 35.10 19.27
N ARG A 17 27.76 34.34 19.47
CA ARG A 17 27.79 33.03 20.15
C ARG A 17 28.62 32.07 19.29
N LYS A 18 29.76 31.60 19.83
CA LYS A 18 30.64 30.62 19.19
C LYS A 18 29.82 29.41 18.72
N LYS A 19 29.82 29.14 17.41
CA LYS A 19 29.31 27.89 16.83
C LYS A 19 30.10 26.73 17.45
N LYS A 20 29.47 25.97 18.35
CA LYS A 20 29.96 24.62 18.67
C LYS A 20 29.85 23.80 17.39
N LYS A 21 31.00 23.39 16.84
CA LYS A 21 31.09 22.28 15.90
C LYS A 21 30.69 21.02 16.68
N GLU A 22 29.39 20.75 16.73
CA GLU A 22 28.93 19.39 17.02
C GLU A 22 29.12 18.59 15.73
N THR A 23 30.24 17.91 15.64
CA THR A 23 30.42 16.74 14.79
C THR A 23 29.43 15.68 15.25
N LYS A 24 28.17 15.78 14.80
CA LYS A 24 27.23 14.68 14.83
C LYS A 24 27.60 13.76 13.69
N THR A 25 28.28 12.69 14.07
CA THR A 25 28.55 11.49 13.30
C THR A 25 27.33 11.15 12.45
N LEU A 26 27.44 11.31 11.13
CA LEU A 26 26.59 10.66 10.14
C LEU A 26 26.87 9.15 10.27
N LYS A 27 26.30 8.52 11.29
CA LYS A 27 26.18 7.07 11.32
C LYS A 27 25.09 6.72 10.31
N ASP A 28 25.53 6.32 9.14
CA ASP A 28 25.01 5.20 8.37
C ASP A 28 23.72 4.58 8.94
N HIS A 29 22.58 5.23 8.74
CA HIS A 29 21.35 4.48 8.54
C HIS A 29 21.39 3.99 7.10
N ALA A 30 22.25 3.00 6.85
CA ALA A 30 22.03 2.06 5.78
C ALA A 30 20.59 1.57 5.99
N SER A 31 19.68 2.01 5.13
CA SER A 31 18.29 1.59 5.16
C SER A 31 18.32 0.07 5.21
N GLU A 32 17.92 -0.55 6.32
CA GLU A 32 17.68 -1.98 6.33
C GLU A 32 16.69 -2.21 5.20
N LYS A 33 17.15 -2.85 4.11
CA LYS A 33 16.29 -3.31 3.05
C LYS A 33 15.38 -4.34 3.69
N LYS A 34 14.25 -3.88 4.23
CA LYS A 34 13.21 -4.75 4.76
C LYS A 34 12.83 -5.68 3.63
N GLU A 35 13.03 -6.97 3.83
CA GLU A 35 12.66 -7.96 2.81
C GLU A 35 11.19 -7.78 2.45
N THR A 36 10.93 -7.52 1.18
CA THR A 36 9.58 -7.38 0.65
C THR A 36 9.16 -8.65 -0.09
N LYS A 37 7.85 -8.78 -0.29
CA LYS A 37 7.27 -9.74 -1.22
C LYS A 37 6.29 -8.99 -2.12
N THR A 38 6.41 -9.20 -3.43
CA THR A 38 5.41 -8.74 -4.38
C THR A 38 4.14 -9.57 -4.22
N LEU A 39 3.06 -8.89 -3.90
CA LEU A 39 1.72 -9.45 -3.75
C LEU A 39 0.74 -8.68 -4.64
N TYR A 40 -0.39 -9.29 -4.94
CA TYR A 40 -1.36 -8.77 -5.88
C TYR A 40 -2.71 -8.56 -5.20
N HIS A 41 -3.28 -7.38 -5.41
CA HIS A 41 -4.68 -7.10 -5.13
C HIS A 41 -5.47 -7.19 -6.44
N HIS A 42 -6.39 -8.16 -6.52
CA HIS A 42 -7.28 -8.31 -7.68
C HIS A 42 -8.61 -7.64 -7.39
N THR A 43 -9.06 -6.81 -8.33
CA THR A 43 -10.23 -5.97 -8.13
C THR A 43 -10.89 -5.56 -9.44
N THR A 44 -11.96 -4.76 -9.36
CA THR A 44 -12.66 -4.18 -10.51
C THR A 44 -11.90 -2.99 -11.09
N ARG A 45 -12.18 -2.62 -12.34
CA ARG A 45 -11.62 -1.39 -12.94
C ARG A 45 -11.96 -0.12 -12.17
N GLU A 46 -13.15 -0.06 -11.58
CA GLU A 46 -13.61 1.09 -10.77
C GLU A 46 -12.84 1.20 -9.46
N ALA A 47 -12.76 0.11 -8.70
CA ALA A 47 -12.01 0.09 -7.45
C ALA A 47 -10.53 0.36 -7.69
N ALA A 48 -9.94 -0.18 -8.77
CA ALA A 48 -8.56 0.13 -9.13
C ALA A 48 -8.34 1.63 -9.40
N ARG A 49 -9.26 2.31 -10.09
CA ARG A 49 -9.18 3.77 -10.30
C ARG A 49 -9.23 4.54 -8.98
N GLN A 50 -10.08 4.11 -8.04
CA GLN A 50 -10.15 4.73 -6.72
C GLN A 50 -8.86 4.52 -5.93
N ILE A 51 -8.35 3.29 -5.89
CA ILE A 51 -7.09 2.94 -5.23
C ILE A 51 -5.92 3.78 -5.80
N LEU A 52 -5.83 3.92 -7.11
CA LEU A 52 -4.79 4.75 -7.75
C LEU A 52 -4.97 6.25 -7.46
N LYS A 53 -6.21 6.72 -7.28
CA LYS A 53 -6.50 8.10 -6.91
C LYS A 53 -6.17 8.39 -5.45
N THR A 54 -6.45 7.45 -4.54
CA THR A 54 -6.25 7.63 -3.09
C THR A 54 -4.89 7.15 -2.60
N GLY A 55 -4.14 6.45 -3.44
CA GLY A 55 -2.84 5.88 -3.06
C GLY A 55 -2.94 4.73 -2.05
N GLN A 56 -4.12 4.15 -1.85
CA GLN A 56 -4.36 3.20 -0.75
C GLN A 56 -5.32 2.08 -1.15
N ILE A 57 -4.98 0.86 -0.75
CA ILE A 57 -5.90 -0.28 -0.68
C ILE A 57 -6.43 -0.32 0.75
N LYS A 58 -7.73 -0.10 0.90
CA LYS A 58 -8.37 -0.06 2.22
C LYS A 58 -8.53 -1.45 2.81
N GLU A 59 -8.37 -1.54 4.12
CA GLU A 59 -8.63 -2.78 4.84
C GLU A 59 -10.10 -3.20 4.72
N SER A 60 -10.31 -4.51 4.70
CA SER A 60 -11.64 -5.10 4.84
C SER A 60 -11.92 -5.33 6.31
N THR A 61 -13.04 -4.79 6.80
CA THR A 61 -13.48 -4.90 8.21
C THR A 61 -14.70 -5.79 8.38
N ASP A 62 -15.49 -6.00 7.33
CA ASP A 62 -16.69 -6.86 7.34
C ASP A 62 -16.30 -8.35 7.28
N ARG A 63 -16.42 -9.03 8.42
CA ARG A 63 -16.05 -10.45 8.58
C ARG A 63 -17.02 -11.42 7.92
N GLU A 64 -18.23 -10.98 7.58
CA GLU A 64 -19.23 -11.82 6.92
C GLU A 64 -19.05 -11.85 5.39
N LYS A 65 -18.41 -10.81 4.83
CA LYS A 65 -18.28 -10.64 3.38
C LYS A 65 -16.85 -10.68 2.86
N ASP A 66 -15.97 -9.90 3.49
CA ASP A 66 -14.68 -9.54 2.89
C ASP A 66 -13.47 -9.85 3.80
N ALA A 67 -13.68 -10.17 5.07
CA ALA A 67 -12.64 -10.40 6.07
C ALA A 67 -12.64 -11.81 6.69
N ALA A 68 -12.64 -12.85 5.83
CA ALA A 68 -12.72 -14.27 6.23
C ALA A 68 -11.60 -14.76 7.19
N TYR A 69 -10.42 -14.12 7.15
CA TYR A 69 -9.28 -14.39 8.04
C TYR A 69 -9.05 -13.28 9.07
N GLY A 70 -10.08 -12.47 9.34
CA GLY A 70 -10.02 -11.30 10.21
C GLY A 70 -9.74 -10.00 9.45
N PRO A 71 -9.82 -8.85 10.13
CA PRO A 71 -9.62 -7.54 9.51
C PRO A 71 -8.25 -7.41 8.85
N GLY A 72 -8.21 -6.74 7.70
CA GLY A 72 -6.97 -6.41 7.01
C GLY A 72 -7.12 -6.30 5.50
N THR A 73 -6.01 -6.04 4.81
CA THR A 73 -5.96 -5.95 3.35
C THR A 73 -5.59 -7.31 2.75
N TYR A 74 -6.47 -7.83 1.89
CA TYR A 74 -6.35 -9.16 1.29
C TYR A 74 -5.60 -9.11 -0.02
N LEU A 75 -4.56 -9.94 -0.11
CA LEU A 75 -3.64 -10.03 -1.22
C LEU A 75 -3.38 -11.50 -1.58
N THR A 76 -2.83 -11.74 -2.76
CA THR A 76 -2.41 -13.07 -3.20
C THR A 76 -1.04 -13.01 -3.88
N GLY A 77 -0.28 -14.10 -3.82
CA GLY A 77 0.90 -14.30 -4.67
C GLY A 77 0.54 -14.69 -6.10
N LEU A 78 -0.74 -14.93 -6.43
CA LEU A 78 -1.17 -15.24 -7.78
C LEU A 78 -1.16 -13.98 -8.65
N GLY A 79 -0.18 -13.89 -9.55
CA GLY A 79 0.00 -12.77 -10.44
C GLY A 79 -0.95 -12.71 -11.65
N PRO A 80 -0.79 -11.70 -12.51
CA PRO A 80 -1.67 -11.43 -13.66
C PRO A 80 -1.65 -12.53 -14.74
N GLY A 81 -0.64 -13.40 -14.74
CA GLY A 81 -0.53 -14.55 -15.65
C GLY A 81 -1.55 -15.66 -15.39
N ARG A 82 -2.19 -15.67 -14.22
CA ARG A 82 -3.26 -16.63 -13.88
C ARG A 82 -4.58 -16.23 -14.52
N SER A 83 -5.43 -17.23 -14.79
CA SER A 83 -6.77 -16.99 -15.32
C SER A 83 -7.67 -16.32 -14.28
N ARG A 84 -8.71 -15.64 -14.75
CA ARG A 84 -9.72 -15.01 -13.88
C ARG A 84 -10.41 -16.04 -12.98
N SER A 85 -10.67 -17.24 -13.50
CA SER A 85 -11.29 -18.33 -12.74
C SER A 85 -10.36 -18.87 -11.64
N GLU A 86 -9.07 -19.09 -11.92
CA GLU A 86 -8.11 -19.49 -10.88
C GLU A 86 -8.00 -18.44 -9.77
N ILE A 87 -7.92 -17.16 -10.13
CA ILE A 87 -7.84 -16.06 -9.14
C ILE A 87 -9.13 -15.98 -8.33
N ALA A 88 -10.28 -16.06 -8.99
CA ALA A 88 -11.57 -16.00 -8.30
C ALA A 88 -11.72 -17.17 -7.33
N ARG A 89 -11.33 -18.38 -7.74
CA ARG A 89 -11.35 -19.55 -6.86
C ARG A 89 -10.39 -19.39 -5.67
N ASN A 90 -9.16 -18.97 -5.93
CA ASN A 90 -8.20 -18.72 -4.85
C ASN A 90 -8.69 -17.67 -3.84
N ASN A 91 -9.27 -16.57 -4.32
CA ASN A 91 -9.63 -15.44 -3.47
C ASN A 91 -10.97 -15.65 -2.74
N PHE A 92 -11.95 -16.27 -3.39
CA PHE A 92 -13.34 -16.30 -2.92
C PHE A 92 -13.90 -17.70 -2.70
N ASP A 93 -13.23 -18.77 -3.15
CA ASP A 93 -13.72 -20.12 -2.90
C ASP A 93 -13.37 -20.50 -1.46
N GLY A 94 -14.31 -20.24 -0.56
CA GLY A 94 -14.25 -20.58 0.85
C GLY A 94 -15.55 -21.27 1.24
N TYR A 95 -15.80 -22.46 0.71
CA TYR A 95 -16.87 -23.40 1.11
C TYR A 95 -18.24 -23.31 0.40
N LYS A 96 -18.47 -22.43 -0.59
CA LYS A 96 -19.77 -22.36 -1.31
C LYS A 96 -19.61 -22.37 -2.83
N ASN A 97 -20.10 -23.45 -3.45
CA ASN A 97 -20.20 -23.59 -4.91
C ASN A 97 -20.84 -22.31 -5.50
N ARG A 98 -20.11 -21.63 -6.41
CA ARG A 98 -20.50 -20.44 -7.23
C ARG A 98 -20.07 -19.05 -6.74
N LEU A 99 -19.54 -18.87 -5.52
CA LEU A 99 -19.11 -17.51 -5.10
C LEU A 99 -17.97 -16.97 -5.99
N ALA A 100 -17.03 -17.83 -6.37
CA ALA A 100 -15.96 -17.48 -7.30
C ALA A 100 -16.51 -16.99 -8.66
N ASP A 101 -17.48 -17.71 -9.23
CA ASP A 101 -18.09 -17.34 -10.51
C ASP A 101 -18.84 -16.02 -10.42
N GLN A 102 -19.57 -15.79 -9.32
CA GLN A 102 -20.24 -14.52 -9.06
C GLN A 102 -19.23 -13.37 -8.99
N LYS A 103 -18.16 -13.50 -8.19
CA LYS A 103 -17.13 -12.45 -8.05
C LYS A 103 -16.39 -12.19 -9.34
N MET A 104 -16.19 -13.23 -10.15
CA MET A 104 -15.64 -13.08 -11.50
C MET A 104 -16.58 -12.28 -12.41
N LYS A 105 -17.89 -12.54 -12.38
CA LYS A 105 -18.92 -11.77 -13.13
C LYS A 105 -19.03 -10.32 -12.66
N GLU A 106 -18.89 -10.07 -11.36
CA GLU A 106 -18.79 -8.74 -10.75
C GLU A 106 -17.48 -7.99 -11.11
N GLY A 107 -16.58 -8.62 -11.88
CA GLY A 107 -15.35 -7.99 -12.34
C GLY A 107 -14.23 -7.94 -11.30
N LYS A 108 -14.34 -8.64 -10.17
CA LYS A 108 -13.34 -8.61 -9.06
C LYS A 108 -11.96 -9.19 -9.43
N THR A 109 -11.76 -9.57 -10.69
CA THR A 109 -10.51 -10.13 -11.23
C THR A 109 -10.06 -9.42 -12.51
N GLU A 110 -10.63 -8.26 -12.84
CA GLU A 110 -10.33 -7.50 -14.06
C GLU A 110 -9.00 -6.76 -14.01
N VAL A 111 -8.60 -6.31 -12.82
CA VAL A 111 -7.37 -5.57 -12.60
C VAL A 111 -6.56 -6.25 -11.51
N ALA A 112 -5.25 -6.35 -11.73
CA ALA A 112 -4.28 -6.75 -10.70
C ALA A 112 -3.35 -5.57 -10.39
N ILE A 113 -3.27 -5.20 -9.12
CA ILE A 113 -2.32 -4.19 -8.63
C ILE A 113 -1.20 -4.93 -7.90
N ALA A 114 0.02 -4.86 -8.43
CA ALA A 114 1.19 -5.44 -7.79
C ALA A 114 1.74 -4.46 -6.75
N VAL A 115 1.98 -4.96 -5.54
CA VAL A 115 2.48 -4.17 -4.41
C VAL A 115 3.58 -4.94 -3.71
N ASP A 116 4.71 -4.29 -3.49
CA ASP A 116 5.75 -4.81 -2.62
C ASP A 116 5.39 -4.52 -1.16
N VAL A 117 5.18 -5.59 -0.40
CA VAL A 117 4.81 -5.51 1.02
C VAL A 117 5.96 -6.08 1.85
N PRO A 118 6.47 -5.34 2.86
CA PRO A 118 7.42 -5.88 3.83
C PRO A 118 6.90 -7.16 4.49
N LYS A 119 7.75 -8.19 4.60
CA LYS A 119 7.37 -9.50 5.17
C LYS A 119 6.82 -9.44 6.59
N ASN A 120 7.17 -8.39 7.36
CA ASN A 120 6.66 -8.17 8.71
C ASN A 120 5.30 -7.46 8.78
N GLN A 121 4.76 -7.00 7.63
CA GLN A 121 3.47 -6.30 7.55
C GLN A 121 2.31 -7.20 7.13
N PHE A 122 2.57 -8.47 6.78
CA PHE A 122 1.54 -9.43 6.40
C PHE A 122 1.80 -10.81 7.00
N PHE A 123 0.76 -11.63 7.01
CA PHE A 123 0.86 -13.06 7.28
C PHE A 123 0.18 -13.88 6.18
N LYS A 124 0.60 -15.12 5.97
CA LYS A 124 -0.12 -16.06 5.10
C LYS A 124 -1.31 -16.62 5.87
N ALA A 125 -2.50 -16.58 5.29
CA ALA A 125 -3.68 -17.19 5.88
C ALA A 125 -3.46 -18.70 6.07
N LYS A 126 -4.00 -19.26 7.17
CA LYS A 126 -3.95 -20.70 7.45
C LYS A 126 -5.00 -21.42 6.61
N SER A 127 -4.69 -21.62 5.33
CA SER A 127 -5.48 -22.38 4.36
C SER A 127 -4.60 -22.94 3.25
N ASP A 128 -5.18 -23.82 2.44
CA ASP A 128 -4.63 -24.27 1.15
C ASP A 128 -4.51 -23.11 0.13
N ARG A 129 -5.36 -22.09 0.25
CA ARG A 129 -5.38 -20.92 -0.63
C ARG A 129 -4.12 -20.06 -0.50
N ASN A 130 -3.73 -19.44 -1.61
CA ASN A 130 -2.63 -18.48 -1.67
C ASN A 130 -3.14 -17.09 -1.29
N ILE A 131 -3.40 -16.90 0.01
CA ILE A 131 -3.92 -15.65 0.57
C ILE A 131 -2.95 -15.10 1.62
N TYR A 132 -2.69 -13.81 1.50
CA TYR A 132 -1.89 -13.02 2.43
C TYR A 132 -2.73 -11.86 2.94
N VAL A 133 -2.64 -11.61 4.24
CA VAL A 133 -3.38 -10.54 4.90
C VAL A 133 -2.38 -9.56 5.47
N ALA A 134 -2.38 -8.33 4.93
CA ALA A 134 -1.65 -7.22 5.51
C ALA A 134 -2.49 -6.55 6.59
N LYS A 135 -1.85 -6.11 7.68
CA LYS A 135 -2.56 -5.41 8.77
C LYS A 135 -2.88 -3.98 8.33
N GLY A 136 -4.13 -3.56 8.46
CA GLY A 136 -4.56 -2.22 8.07
C GLY A 136 -4.55 -1.97 6.56
N ASP A 137 -4.62 -0.69 6.22
CA ASP A 137 -4.52 -0.22 4.84
C ASP A 137 -3.12 -0.46 4.26
N VAL A 138 -3.07 -0.72 2.96
CA VAL A 138 -1.81 -0.82 2.22
C VAL A 138 -1.63 0.41 1.35
N SER A 139 -0.68 1.27 1.72
CA SER A 139 -0.25 2.38 0.87
C SER A 139 0.50 1.88 -0.37
N ILE A 140 0.15 2.47 -1.51
CA ILE A 140 0.79 2.26 -2.82
C ILE A 140 1.36 3.55 -3.41
N GLU A 141 1.15 4.71 -2.76
CA GLU A 141 1.53 6.04 -3.27
C GLU A 141 3.03 6.13 -3.57
N ASP A 142 3.87 5.72 -2.62
CA ASP A 142 5.33 5.75 -2.77
C ASP A 142 5.90 4.55 -3.54
N LYS A 143 5.03 3.63 -3.99
CA LYS A 143 5.44 2.30 -4.47
C LYS A 143 5.42 2.12 -5.97
N ASN A 144 4.97 3.13 -6.73
CA ASN A 144 4.81 3.08 -8.20
C ASN A 144 4.29 1.71 -8.69
N PRO A 145 3.07 1.31 -8.27
CA PRO A 145 2.62 -0.06 -8.43
C PRO A 145 2.48 -0.42 -9.92
N SER A 146 2.88 -1.65 -10.25
CA SER A 146 2.56 -2.19 -11.57
C SER A 146 1.09 -2.59 -11.62
N VAL A 147 0.31 -1.94 -12.48
CA VAL A 147 -1.12 -2.22 -12.67
C VAL A 147 -1.30 -3.02 -13.95
N TYR A 148 -2.06 -4.10 -13.88
CA TYR A 148 -2.36 -4.95 -15.02
C TYR A 148 -3.86 -4.98 -15.27
N VAL A 149 -4.29 -4.64 -16.48
CA VAL A 149 -5.70 -4.64 -16.88
C VAL A 149 -5.93 -5.79 -17.84
N ARG A 150 -6.99 -6.55 -17.62
CA ARG A 150 -7.40 -7.63 -18.52
C ARG A 150 -8.20 -7.09 -19.70
N ASP A 151 -7.86 -7.56 -20.89
CA ASP A 151 -8.62 -7.31 -22.11
C ASP A 151 -9.82 -8.28 -22.23
N LYS A 152 -10.59 -8.17 -23.33
CA LYS A 152 -11.78 -9.01 -23.59
C LYS A 152 -11.46 -10.50 -23.68
N SER A 153 -10.22 -10.87 -23.99
CA SER A 153 -9.75 -12.27 -24.01
C SER A 153 -9.35 -12.79 -22.63
N GLY A 154 -9.36 -11.93 -21.61
CA GLY A 154 -8.91 -12.25 -20.25
C GLY A 154 -7.40 -12.14 -20.05
N LYS A 155 -6.63 -11.83 -21.11
CA LYS A 155 -5.18 -11.60 -21.02
C LYS A 155 -4.89 -10.29 -20.29
N ALA A 156 -4.08 -10.37 -19.25
CA ALA A 156 -3.63 -9.21 -18.49
C ALA A 156 -2.49 -8.48 -19.22
N ARG A 157 -2.58 -7.15 -19.32
CA ARG A 157 -1.57 -6.28 -19.92
C ARG A 157 -1.17 -5.20 -18.94
N LEU A 158 0.13 -4.89 -18.88
CA LEU A 158 0.63 -3.78 -18.07
C LEU A 158 -0.03 -2.48 -18.54
N TYR A 159 -0.68 -1.79 -17.62
CA TYR A 159 -1.28 -0.48 -17.83
C TYR A 159 -0.19 0.58 -17.72
N LYS A 160 -0.02 1.34 -18.79
CA LYS A 160 0.81 2.54 -18.82
C LYS A 160 -0.14 3.72 -19.06
N PRO A 161 -0.31 4.64 -18.11
CA PRO A 161 -1.10 5.84 -18.38
C PRO A 161 -0.49 6.57 -19.58
N LYS A 162 -1.33 6.96 -20.54
CA LYS A 162 -0.89 7.88 -21.60
C LYS A 162 -0.61 9.21 -20.90
N LYS A 163 0.61 9.72 -21.09
CA LYS A 163 0.99 11.07 -20.68
C LYS A 163 0.18 12.10 -21.46
#